data_AF-A0A969TXT3-F1
#
_entry.id   AF-A0A969TXT3-F1
#
_cell.length_a   1.000
_cell.length_b   1.000
_cell.length_c   1.000
_cell.angle_alpha   90.00
_cell.angle_beta   90.00
_cell.angle_gamma   90.00
#
_symmetry.space_group_name_H-M   'P 1'
#
loop_
_entity.id
_entity.type
_entity.pdbx_description
1 polymer ?
#
loop_
_entity_poly.entity_id
_entity_poly.type
_entity_poly.pdbx_seq_one_letter_code
_entity_poly.pdbx_strand_id
1 'polypeptide(L)' 'MEIKAIPRKRFAQHWLRSETALNNIIKAARLEKSDRVLEIGPGTGILTRRL' A
#
# COMPACT_ATOMS: atom_id res chain seq x y z
N MET A 1 2.23 16.21 10.88
CA MET A 1 1.46 16.90 9.82
C MET A 1 0.93 15.85 8.86
N GLU A 2 -0.38 15.61 8.82
CA GLU A 2 -0.96 14.79 7.75
C GLU A 2 -0.90 15.58 6.44
N ILE A 3 -0.05 15.15 5.51
CA ILE A 3 -0.13 15.64 4.14
C ILE A 3 -1.36 15.00 3.52
N LYS A 4 -2.43 15.79 3.34
CA LYS A 4 -3.64 15.33 2.64
C LYS A 4 -3.31 15.22 1.14
N ALA A 5 -2.77 14.08 0.73
CA ALA A 5 -2.39 13.81 -0.65
C ALA A 5 -3.63 13.64 -1.55
N ILE A 6 -3.89 14.64 -2.39
CA ILE A 6 -4.96 14.59 -3.40
C ILE A 6 -4.48 13.70 -4.57
N PRO A 7 -5.22 12.63 -4.93
CA PRO A 7 -4.82 11.77 -6.05
C PRO A 7 -4.85 12.53 -7.37
N ARG A 8 -3.79 12.38 -8.17
CA ARG A 8 -3.70 12.96 -9.51
C ARG A 8 -4.14 11.93 -10.54
N LYS A 9 -5.27 12.19 -11.23
CA LYS A 9 -5.85 11.28 -12.22
C LYS A 9 -4.87 10.87 -13.34
N ARG A 10 -4.01 11.78 -13.79
CA ARG A 10 -2.99 11.50 -14.82
C ARG A 10 -1.96 10.44 -14.42
N PHE A 11 -1.85 10.17 -13.12
CA PHE A 11 -0.97 9.14 -12.55
C PHE A 11 -1.74 7.91 -12.08
N ALA A 12 -3.03 7.79 -12.42
CA ALA A 12 -3.91 6.69 -12.03
C ALA A 12 -3.87 6.37 -10.52
N GLN A 13 -3.72 7.39 -9.68
CA GLN A 13 -3.61 7.21 -8.23
C GLN A 13 -4.99 6.90 -7.62
N HIS A 14 -5.12 5.72 -7.04
CA HIS A 14 -6.28 5.29 -6.26
C HIS A 14 -5.83 4.90 -4.85
N TRP A 15 -6.35 5.57 -3.83
CA TRP A 15 -5.96 5.32 -2.45
C TRP A 15 -6.78 4.20 -1.85
N LEU A 16 -6.12 3.08 -1.53
CA LEU A 16 -6.73 1.97 -0.82
C LEU A 16 -7.07 2.42 0.62
N ARG A 17 -8.34 2.27 1.00
CA ARG A 17 -8.85 2.62 2.36
C ARG A 17 -9.46 1.43 3.10
N SER A 18 -9.64 0.30 2.44
CA SER A 18 -10.24 -0.89 3.06
C SER A 18 -9.18 -1.67 3.83
N GLU A 19 -9.30 -1.69 5.16
CA GLU A 19 -8.47 -2.51 6.03
C GLU A 19 -8.61 -4.01 5.73
N THR A 20 -9.81 -4.47 5.37
CA THR A 20 -10.04 -5.86 4.95
C THR A 20 -9.24 -6.21 3.70
N ALA A 21 -9.26 -5.34 2.68
CA ALA A 21 -8.47 -5.57 1.47
C ALA A 21 -6.96 -5.56 1.77
N LEU A 22 -6.48 -4.63 2.60
CA LEU A 22 -5.08 -4.58 3.03
C LEU A 22 -4.66 -5.89 3.72
N ASN A 23 -5.45 -6.36 4.67
CA ASN A 23 -5.15 -7.60 5.38
C ASN A 23 -5.18 -8.81 4.44
N ASN A 24 -6.08 -8.83 3.45
CA ASN A 24 -6.13 -9.89 2.45
C ASN A 24 -4.89 -9.87 1.54
N ILE A 25 -4.40 -8.70 1.14
CA ILE A 25 -3.16 -8.56 0.37
C ILE A 25 -1.97 -9.13 1.16
N ILE A 26 -1.80 -8.73 2.42
CA ILE A 26 -0.70 -9.23 3.27
C ILE A 26 -0.77 -10.74 3.45
N LYS A 27 -1.95 -11.29 3.74
CA LYS A 27 -2.14 -12.74 3.86
C LYS A 27 -1.84 -13.49 2.56
N ALA A 28 -2.27 -12.94 1.43
CA ALA A 28 -2.04 -13.55 0.11
C ALA A 28 -0.56 -13.52 -0.30
N ALA A 29 0.18 -12.49 0.11
CA ALA A 29 1.60 -12.34 -0.21
C ALA A 29 2.49 -13.38 0.48
N ARG A 30 2.04 -13.98 1.61
CA ARG A 30 2.73 -15.06 2.34
C ARG A 30 4.21 -14.75 2.61
N LEU A 31 4.49 -13.50 3.00
CA LEU A 31 5.85 -13.01 3.22
C LEU A 31 6.47 -13.59 4.48
N GLU A 32 7.77 -13.86 4.40
CA GLU A 32 8.64 -14.19 5.52
C GLU A 32 9.59 -13.02 5.84
N LYS A 33 10.16 -13.00 7.05
CA LYS A 33 11.06 -11.92 7.48
C LYS A 33 12.33 -11.77 6.64
N SER A 34 12.74 -12.84 5.96
CA SER A 34 13.88 -12.85 5.05
C SER A 34 13.57 -12.30 3.66
N ASP A 35 12.29 -12.11 3.34
CA ASP A 35 11.90 -11.66 2.02
C ASP A 35 12.30 -10.20 1.81
N ARG A 36 12.76 -9.92 0.59
CA ARG A 36 13.06 -8.57 0.13
C ARG A 36 11.94 -8.13 -0.81
N VAL A 37 11.14 -7.17 -0.37
CA VAL A 37 9.95 -6.73 -1.11
C VAL A 37 10.25 -5.44 -1.87
N LEU A 38 9.83 -5.40 -3.14
CA LEU A 38 9.76 -4.18 -3.94
C LEU A 38 8.30 -3.78 -4.11
N GLU A 39 7.93 -2.61 -3.59
CA GLU A 39 6.59 -2.05 -3.78
C GLU A 39 6.59 -1.06 -4.96
N ILE A 40 5.68 -1.25 -5.91
CA ILE A 40 5.48 -0.34 -7.04
C ILE A 40 4.28 0.56 -6.75
N GLY A 41 4.52 1.87 -6.76
CA GLY A 41 3.47 2.87 -6.54
C GLY A 41 2.94 2.90 -5.10
N PRO A 42 3.80 3.12 -4.07
CA PRO A 42 3.40 3.05 -2.66
C PRO A 42 2.35 4.11 -2.25
N GLY A 43 2.19 5.16 -3.06
CA GLY A 43 1.17 6.19 -2.81
C GLY A 43 1.34 6.86 -1.45
N THR A 44 0.33 6.72 -0.59
CA THR A 44 0.36 7.23 0.80
C THR A 44 1.09 6.30 1.79
N GLY A 45 1.67 5.20 1.30
CA GLY A 45 2.44 4.22 2.06
C GLY A 45 1.59 3.33 2.98
N ILE A 46 0.28 3.22 2.72
CA ILE A 46 -0.61 2.46 3.61
C ILE A 46 -0.33 0.96 3.60
N LEU A 47 0.08 0.41 2.44
CA LEU A 47 0.53 -0.97 2.35
C LEU A 47 1.97 -1.10 2.88
N THR A 48 2.86 -0.16 2.54
CA THR A 48 4.24 -0.12 3.06
C THR A 48 4.33 -0.24 4.58
N ARG A 49 3.45 0.43 5.34
CA ARG A 49 3.44 0.37 6.81
C ARG A 49 3.03 -1.00 7.38
N ARG A 50 2.59 -1.92 6.53
CA ARG A 50 2.05 -3.23 6.88
C ARG A 50 2.90 -4.40 6.38
N LEU A 51 3.86 -4.12 5.50
CA LEU A 51 4.89 -5.03 5.03
C LEU A 51 6.05 -5.04 6.04
#